data_AF-S7UH97-F1
#
_entry.id   AF-S7UH97-F1
#
_cell.length_a   1.000
_cell.length_b   1.000
_cell.length_c   1.000
_cell.angle_alpha   90.00
_cell.angle_beta   90.00
_cell.angle_gamma   90.00
#
_symmetry.space_group_name_H-M   'P 1'
#
loop_
_entity.id
_entity.type
_entity.pdbx_description
1 polymer ?
#
loop_
_entity_poly.entity_id
_entity_poly.type
_entity_poly.pdbx_seq_one_letter_code
_entity_poly.pdbx_strand_id
1 'polypeptide(L)'
;MATDRDLKRTDESVSLRAILASTVAPGEGDVHEIDFGDIMISEQVIGYIGQATRELLQRYVPNLSQLDSRHSDLIGAIDNKAFWLGESGSLVLTVEIVGNRHFFKIPRELWETRRISKWH
;
A
#
# COMPACT_ATOMS: atom_id res chain seq x y z
N MET A 1 -25.46 10.72 -11.32
CA MET A 1 -24.39 11.61 -11.82
C MET A 1 -23.14 11.29 -11.02
N ALA A 2 -22.17 10.61 -11.63
CA ALA A 2 -20.87 10.38 -10.97
C ALA A 2 -20.11 11.71 -10.95
N THR A 3 -19.60 12.09 -9.78
CA THR A 3 -18.86 13.33 -9.57
C THR A 3 -17.47 13.25 -10.22
N ASP A 4 -16.90 14.38 -10.64
CA ASP A 4 -15.56 14.49 -11.25
C ASP A 4 -14.44 13.79 -10.43
N ARG A 5 -14.62 13.72 -9.10
CA ARG A 5 -13.74 12.97 -8.19
C ARG A 5 -13.81 11.44 -8.38
N ASP A 6 -14.97 10.89 -8.70
CA ASP A 6 -15.14 9.44 -8.93
C ASP A 6 -14.47 9.01 -10.24
N LEU A 7 -14.47 9.86 -11.26
CA LEU A 7 -13.77 9.59 -12.51
C LEU A 7 -12.24 9.58 -12.31
N LYS A 8 -11.68 10.59 -11.63
CA LYS A 8 -10.22 10.61 -11.32
C LYS A 8 -9.77 9.42 -10.50
N ARG A 9 -10.56 9.04 -9.48
CA ARG A 9 -10.23 7.93 -8.58
C ARG A 9 -10.26 6.56 -9.28
N THR A 10 -11.08 6.44 -10.32
CA THR A 10 -11.18 5.25 -11.16
C THR A 10 -10.00 5.16 -12.13
N ASP A 11 -9.60 6.29 -12.73
CA ASP A 11 -8.45 6.38 -13.62
C ASP A 11 -7.12 6.03 -12.91
N GLU A 12 -6.93 6.53 -11.69
CA GLU A 12 -5.76 6.21 -10.85
C GLU A 12 -5.69 4.74 -10.45
N SER A 13 -6.84 4.10 -10.15
CA SER A 13 -6.92 2.67 -9.84
C SER A 13 -6.47 1.79 -11.01
N VAL A 14 -6.96 2.11 -12.21
CA VAL A 14 -6.61 1.38 -13.43
C VAL A 14 -5.13 1.51 -13.74
N SER A 15 -4.56 2.71 -13.55
CA SER A 15 -3.13 2.97 -13.72
C SER A 15 -2.26 2.19 -12.70
N LEU A 16 -2.68 2.15 -11.43
CA LEU A 16 -1.96 1.41 -10.38
C LEU A 16 -1.93 -0.10 -10.62
N ARG A 17 -3.07 -0.67 -11.02
CA ARG A 17 -3.15 -2.10 -11.38
C ARG A 17 -2.19 -2.45 -12.52
N ALA A 18 -2.13 -1.61 -13.55
CA ALA A 18 -1.21 -1.82 -14.68
C ALA A 18 0.26 -1.72 -14.26
N ILE A 19 0.61 -0.73 -13.44
CA ILE A 19 1.98 -0.60 -12.88
C ILE A 19 2.35 -1.84 -12.08
N LEU A 20 1.47 -2.30 -11.18
CA LEU A 20 1.70 -3.48 -10.35
C LEU A 20 1.86 -4.76 -11.17
N ALA A 21 0.97 -5.00 -12.14
CA ALA A 21 1.07 -6.12 -13.06
C ALA A 21 2.40 -6.11 -13.84
N SER A 22 2.90 -4.93 -14.21
CA SER A 22 4.18 -4.81 -14.92
C SER A 22 5.44 -4.88 -14.02
N THR A 23 5.33 -4.48 -12.75
CA THR A 23 6.49 -4.27 -11.86
C THR A 23 6.69 -5.40 -10.86
N VAL A 24 5.61 -5.93 -10.30
CA VAL A 24 5.67 -6.88 -9.18
C VAL A 24 5.62 -8.32 -9.66
N ALA A 25 5.14 -8.58 -10.88
CA ALA A 25 4.94 -9.94 -11.34
C ALA A 25 4.92 -10.10 -12.87
N PRO A 26 6.07 -10.37 -13.51
CA PRO A 26 6.04 -11.11 -14.76
C PRO A 26 5.50 -12.53 -14.47
N GLY A 27 4.18 -12.74 -14.62
CA GLY A 27 3.53 -14.04 -14.43
C GLY A 27 2.24 -14.01 -13.60
N GLU A 28 2.14 -13.18 -12.55
CA GLU A 28 0.95 -13.10 -11.69
C GLU A 28 -0.09 -12.14 -12.31
N GLY A 29 -0.69 -12.57 -13.43
CA GLY A 29 -1.65 -11.77 -14.21
C GLY A 29 -3.02 -11.55 -13.55
N ASP A 30 -3.23 -12.10 -12.35
CA ASP A 30 -4.48 -12.00 -11.61
C ASP A 30 -4.31 -11.07 -10.39
N VAL A 31 -4.59 -9.77 -10.59
CA VAL A 31 -4.42 -8.72 -9.58
C VAL A 31 -5.78 -8.18 -9.18
N HIS A 32 -6.13 -8.33 -7.90
CA HIS A 32 -7.37 -7.86 -7.31
C HIS A 32 -7.12 -6.64 -6.44
N GLU A 33 -8.05 -5.68 -6.46
CA GLU A 33 -7.98 -4.50 -5.59
C GLU A 33 -8.83 -4.80 -4.35
N ILE A 34 -8.33 -4.43 -3.18
CA ILE A 34 -8.99 -4.62 -1.90
C ILE A 34 -8.81 -3.37 -1.04
N ASP A 35 -9.86 -3.00 -0.31
CA ASP A 35 -9.80 -1.89 0.65
C ASP A 35 -8.87 -2.27 1.80
N PHE A 36 -7.91 -1.41 2.13
CA PHE A 36 -6.99 -1.64 3.23
C PHE A 36 -7.74 -1.76 4.59
N GLY A 37 -8.90 -1.10 4.74
CA GLY A 37 -9.75 -1.22 5.92
C GLY A 37 -10.37 -2.61 6.13
N ASP A 38 -10.43 -3.42 5.07
CA ASP A 38 -10.89 -4.81 5.08
C ASP A 38 -9.77 -5.81 5.31
N ILE A 39 -8.56 -5.35 5.65
CA ILE A 39 -7.37 -6.18 5.81
C ILE A 39 -6.85 -6.07 7.23
N MET A 40 -6.41 -7.20 7.76
CA MET A 40 -5.58 -7.29 8.95
C MET A 40 -4.20 -7.79 8.52
N ILE A 41 -3.16 -7.10 8.98
CA ILE A 41 -1.75 -7.49 8.78
C ILE A 41 -1.12 -7.83 10.12
N SER A 42 -0.15 -8.73 10.12
CA SER A 42 0.57 -9.09 11.33
C SER A 42 1.40 -7.92 11.86
N GLU A 43 1.67 -7.90 13.17
CA GLU A 43 2.56 -6.91 13.78
C GLU A 43 3.97 -6.92 13.15
N GLN A 44 4.43 -8.08 12.69
CA GLN A 44 5.71 -8.22 11.99
C GLN A 44 5.75 -7.38 10.70
N VAL A 45 4.64 -7.33 9.97
CA VAL A 45 4.52 -6.50 8.75
C VAL A 45 4.58 -5.03 9.11
N ILE A 46 3.90 -4.60 10.18
CA ILE A 46 3.92 -3.21 10.65
C ILE A 46 5.37 -2.80 10.99
N GLY A 47 6.09 -3.64 11.75
CA GLY A 47 7.48 -3.41 12.09
C GLY A 47 8.39 -3.32 10.86
N TYR A 48 8.22 -4.24 9.91
CA TYR A 48 8.97 -4.25 8.65
C TYR A 48 8.73 -2.99 7.82
N ILE A 49 7.47 -2.58 7.62
CA ILE A 49 7.12 -1.37 6.88
C ILE A 49 7.69 -0.14 7.57
N GLY A 50 7.60 -0.07 8.90
CA GLY A 50 8.16 1.03 9.69
C GLY A 50 9.68 1.15 9.51
N GLN A 51 10.40 0.03 9.58
CA GLN A 51 11.84 0.01 9.36
C GLN A 51 12.19 0.43 7.92
N ALA A 52 11.54 -0.16 6.92
CA ALA A 52 11.80 0.16 5.52
C ALA A 52 11.50 1.63 5.20
N THR A 53 10.41 2.17 5.75
CA THR A 53 10.05 3.58 5.62
C THR A 53 11.12 4.48 6.23
N ARG A 54 11.64 4.13 7.42
CA ARG A 54 12.74 4.87 8.05
C ARG A 54 14.00 4.87 7.19
N GLU A 55 14.37 3.71 6.64
CA GLU A 55 15.55 3.59 5.76
C GLU A 55 15.37 4.41 4.47
N LEU A 56 14.18 4.39 3.87
CA LEU A 56 13.86 5.20 2.70
C LEU A 56 13.88 6.69 3.02
N LEU A 57 13.29 7.11 4.14
CA LEU A 57 13.35 8.49 4.61
C LEU A 57 14.78 8.97 4.83
N GLN A 58 15.67 8.13 5.36
CA GLN A 58 17.09 8.48 5.52
C GLN A 58 17.80 8.69 4.18
N ARG A 59 17.39 7.97 3.13
CA ARG A 59 17.94 8.17 1.78
C ARG A 59 17.44 9.46 1.15
N TYR A 60 16.16 9.78 1.33
CA TYR A 60 15.56 10.99 0.76
C TYR A 60 15.89 12.25 1.55
N VAL A 61 16.08 12.12 2.88
CA VAL A 61 16.36 13.22 3.79
C VAL A 61 17.53 12.85 4.71
N PRO A 62 18.78 13.11 4.29
CA PRO A 62 19.97 12.73 5.05
C PRO A 62 20.09 13.41 6.42
N ASN A 63 19.35 14.51 6.66
CA ASN A 63 19.31 15.24 7.93
C ASN A 63 17.92 15.18 8.59
N LEU A 64 17.40 13.97 8.81
CA LEU A 64 16.11 13.73 9.46
C LEU A 64 15.93 14.41 10.83
N SER A 65 17.01 14.69 11.56
CA SER A 65 16.98 15.41 12.83
C SER A 65 16.55 16.88 12.70
N GLN A 66 16.54 17.44 11.48
CA GLN A 66 16.08 18.81 11.19
C GLN A 66 14.64 18.86 10.65
N LEU A 67 13.97 17.71 10.49
CA LEU A 67 12.55 17.66 10.11
C LEU A 67 11.72 18.12 11.32
N ASP A 68 11.33 19.38 11.29
CA ASP A 68 10.43 19.96 12.28
C ASP A 68 9.08 19.24 12.26
N SER A 69 8.43 19.15 13.42
CA SER A 69 7.18 18.40 13.68
C SER A 69 6.03 18.64 12.69
N ARG A 70 6.07 19.74 11.91
CA ARG A 70 5.15 20.04 10.80
C ARG A 70 5.27 19.11 9.59
N HIS A 71 6.28 18.26 9.57
CA HIS A 71 6.51 17.27 8.52
C HIS A 71 6.16 15.85 8.95
N SER A 72 5.40 15.68 10.04
CA SER A 72 4.79 14.38 10.37
C SER A 72 3.99 13.83 9.19
N ASP A 73 3.43 14.71 8.37
CA ASP A 73 2.67 14.36 7.16
C ASP A 73 3.58 13.85 6.03
N LEU A 74 4.90 14.05 6.11
CA LEU A 74 5.89 13.42 5.22
C LEU A 74 6.20 11.98 5.63
N ILE A 75 5.76 11.54 6.82
CA ILE A 75 5.96 10.18 7.31
C ILE A 75 4.88 9.30 6.68
N GLY A 76 5.22 8.71 5.52
CA GLY A 76 4.61 7.49 4.99
C GLY A 76 3.09 7.37 5.10
N ALA A 77 2.34 7.82 4.10
CA ALA A 77 0.91 7.51 4.04
C ALA A 77 0.72 6.12 3.39
N ILE A 78 0.14 5.17 4.12
CA ILE A 78 -0.36 3.93 3.50
C ILE A 78 -1.61 4.30 2.71
N ASP A 79 -1.64 3.96 1.42
CA ASP A 79 -2.82 4.16 0.59
C ASP A 79 -3.98 3.32 1.14
N ASN A 80 -5.21 3.83 1.06
CA ASN A 80 -6.41 3.08 1.41
C ASN A 80 -6.63 1.87 0.49
N LYS A 81 -5.84 1.75 -0.59
CA LYS A 81 -5.89 0.65 -1.53
C LYS A 81 -4.73 -0.31 -1.33
N ALA A 82 -5.07 -1.58 -1.26
CA ALA A 82 -4.13 -2.69 -1.31
C ALA A 82 -4.49 -3.61 -2.48
N PHE A 83 -3.55 -4.46 -2.88
CA PHE A 83 -3.73 -5.35 -4.03
C PHE A 83 -3.42 -6.78 -3.64
N TRP A 84 -4.37 -7.68 -3.87
CA TRP A 84 -4.19 -9.11 -3.67
C TRP A 84 -3.76 -9.76 -4.99
N LEU A 85 -2.67 -10.52 -4.96
CA LEU A 85 -2.20 -11.30 -6.10
C LEU A 85 -2.81 -12.71 -6.03
N GLY A 86 -3.65 -13.05 -7.01
CA GLY A 86 -4.46 -14.27 -7.02
C GLY A 86 -3.64 -15.56 -7.01
N GLU A 87 -2.53 -15.58 -7.77
CA GLU A 87 -1.68 -16.77 -7.91
C GLU A 87 -0.86 -17.06 -6.64
N SER A 88 -0.17 -16.05 -6.09
CA SER A 88 0.68 -16.23 -4.91
C SER A 88 -0.08 -16.10 -3.58
N GLY A 89 -1.28 -15.51 -3.59
CA GLY A 89 -1.98 -15.12 -2.37
C GLY A 89 -1.35 -13.92 -1.65
N SER A 90 -0.31 -13.31 -2.23
CA SER A 90 0.39 -12.19 -1.59
C SER A 90 -0.45 -10.93 -1.59
N LEU A 91 -0.25 -10.08 -0.60
CA LEU A 91 -0.80 -8.73 -0.58
C LEU A 91 0.27 -7.73 -0.98
N VAL A 92 -0.07 -6.71 -1.74
CA VAL A 92 0.80 -5.58 -2.07
C VAL A 92 0.20 -4.33 -1.46
N LEU A 93 0.93 -3.71 -0.53
CA LEU A 93 0.60 -2.39 -0.01
C LEU A 93 1.33 -1.32 -0.79
N THR A 94 0.63 -0.21 -0.98
CA THR A 94 1.19 1.00 -1.57
C THR A 94 1.41 2.02 -0.46
N VAL A 95 2.63 2.53 -0.35
CA VAL A 95 3.00 3.55 0.64
C VAL A 95 3.65 4.72 -0.07
N GLU A 96 3.19 5.93 0.21
CA GLU A 96 3.79 7.15 -0.31
C GLU A 96 4.77 7.73 0.71
N ILE A 97 6.03 7.88 0.31
CA ILE A 97 7.13 8.38 1.15
C ILE A 97 7.77 9.55 0.40
N VAL A 98 7.64 10.76 0.93
CA VAL A 98 8.20 12.00 0.34
C VAL A 98 7.81 12.14 -1.14
N GLY A 99 6.52 11.95 -1.46
CA GLY A 99 5.99 12.04 -2.83
C GLY A 99 6.38 10.88 -3.76
N ASN A 100 7.13 9.89 -3.26
CA ASN A 100 7.51 8.70 -4.01
C ASN A 100 6.68 7.51 -3.57
N ARG A 101 6.16 6.76 -4.54
CA ARG A 101 5.32 5.59 -4.29
C ARG A 101 6.19 4.34 -4.18
N HIS A 102 6.01 3.60 -3.09
CA HIS A 102 6.69 2.35 -2.80
C HIS A 102 5.68 1.21 -2.66
N PHE A 103 6.09 0.02 -3.10
CA PHE A 103 5.27 -1.18 -3.06
C PHE A 103 5.89 -2.20 -2.11
N PHE A 104 5.09 -2.71 -1.17
CA PHE A 104 5.52 -3.73 -0.21
C PHE A 104 4.73 -5.01 -0.44
N LYS A 105 5.41 -6.07 -0.89
CA LYS A 105 4.83 -7.41 -1.03
C LYS A 105 4.84 -8.12 0.32
N ILE A 106 3.67 -8.50 0.80
CA ILE A 106 3.42 -9.20 2.05
C ILE A 106 3.01 -10.64 1.73
N PRO A 107 3.74 -11.64 2.23
CA PRO A 107 3.39 -13.05 2.08
C PRO A 107 2.00 -13.38 2.62
N ARG A 108 1.33 -14.38 2.01
CA ARG A 108 -0.05 -14.76 2.32
C ARG A 108 -0.27 -15.03 3.82
N GLU A 109 0.70 -15.61 4.49
CA GLU A 109 0.68 -15.99 5.89
C GLU A 109 0.71 -14.82 6.88
N LEU A 110 1.02 -13.60 6.41
CA LEU A 110 1.14 -12.42 7.25
C LEU A 110 -0.03 -11.43 7.13
N TRP A 111 -1.09 -11.81 6.41
CA TRP A 111 -2.29 -11.00 6.30
C TRP A 111 -3.56 -11.86 6.21
N GLU A 112 -4.70 -11.25 6.52
CA GLU A 112 -6.02 -11.85 6.34
C GLU A 112 -7.05 -10.78 6.04
N THR A 113 -8.14 -11.16 5.38
CA THR A 113 -9.31 -10.27 5.25
C THR A 113 -10.04 -10.22 6.58
N ARG A 114 -10.36 -9.02 7.06
CA ARG A 114 -11.26 -8.82 8.18
C ARG A 114 -12.61 -9.47 7.83
N ARG A 115 -12.96 -10.57 8.49
CA ARG A 115 -14.32 -11.11 8.39
C ARG A 115 -15.26 -10.12 9.06
N ILE A 116 -15.97 -9.32 8.26
CA ILE A 116 -17.16 -8.64 8.75
C ILE A 116 -18.21 -9.73 8.95
N SER A 117 -18.29 -10.27 10.16
CA SER A 117 -19.45 -11.07 10.57
C SER A 117 -20.66 -10.15 10.44
N LYS A 118 -21.36 -10.22 9.31
CA LYS A 118 -22.72 -9.71 9.20
C LYS A 118 -23.54 -10.56 10.17
N TRP A 119 -23.79 -10.03 11.36
CA TRP A 119 -24.78 -10.58 12.27
C TRP A 119 -26.14 -10.50 11.56
N HIS A 120 -26.72 -11.68 11.33
CA HIS A 120 -28.12 -11.87 10.96
C HIS A 120 -28.98 -11.92 12.22
#